data_AF-A0A0P0HAK0-F1
#
_entry.id   AF-A0A0P0HAK0-F1
#
_cell.length_a   1.000
_cell.length_b   1.000
_cell.length_c   1.000
_cell.angle_alpha   90.00
_cell.angle_beta   90.00
_cell.angle_gamma   90.00
#
_symmetry.space_group_name_H-M   'P 1'
#
loop_
_entity.id
_entity.type
_entity.pdbx_description
1 polymer ?
#
loop_
_entity_poly.entity_id
_entity_poly.type
_entity_poly.pdbx_seq_one_letter_code
_entity_poly.pdbx_strand_id
1 'polypeptide(L)'
;IYENKLSEWSNKLVNDNTHVNEGVLLPPRRRYLCIDPFRGKNYKNNDLTNFKKDLLDAAYSQGRLLRKKYPNYNNEALQAMKYCFADYGNIIKGTDMMNSTTSTSIKTKLENLLKNAQSHAQHNRRIQQSNTVNDWWTQNKKHVWHAMLCGYKSENNNGQLDQNWCTLPKEDETDQVLRWMTEWAQKFCKEKVKEARSIVKECNHIFKQNKYSTIQEIQNSHCKNLLTKYEQWFNRSKEQWDGVNEKYNNHKSIKKNGNPMESTLEGYLIKNCSGCDCTYDDIRRVYDNKNNPKQLFKELKRIAIIDNIDPSKEIVKKVTNILGKDTNIINTTEKA
;
A
#
# COMPACT_ATOMS: atom_id res chain seq x y z
N ILE A 1 2.49 -17.15 1.85
CA ILE A 1 1.70 -15.91 1.66
C ILE A 1 1.93 -15.05 2.90
N TYR A 2 2.22 -13.75 2.76
CA TYR A 2 2.55 -12.88 3.90
C TYR A 2 1.30 -12.25 4.51
N GLU A 3 1.32 -12.02 5.82
CA GLU A 3 0.33 -11.17 6.48
C GLU A 3 0.59 -9.70 6.13
N ASN A 4 -0.47 -8.95 5.84
CA ASN A 4 -0.39 -7.50 5.68
C ASN A 4 -1.33 -6.89 6.71
N LYS A 5 -0.97 -6.96 7.99
CA LYS A 5 -1.64 -6.25 9.09
C LYS A 5 -0.86 -4.97 9.39
N LEU A 6 -1.52 -3.92 9.89
CA LEU A 6 -0.83 -2.66 10.19
C LEU A 6 0.29 -2.86 11.25
N SER A 7 0.12 -3.83 12.16
CA SER A 7 1.13 -4.23 13.15
C SER A 7 2.43 -4.79 12.55
N GLU A 8 2.42 -5.23 11.30
CA GLU A 8 3.59 -5.79 10.61
C GLU A 8 4.48 -4.71 9.95
N TRP A 9 3.97 -3.48 9.86
CA TRP A 9 4.70 -2.34 9.30
C TRP A 9 5.73 -1.84 10.32
N SER A 10 6.99 -1.82 9.92
CA SER A 10 8.11 -1.49 10.81
C SER A 10 9.26 -0.86 10.04
N ASN A 11 10.09 -0.09 10.74
CA ASN A 11 11.30 0.54 10.20
C ASN A 11 12.56 -0.33 10.35
N LYS A 12 12.50 -1.51 11.00
CA LYS A 12 13.68 -2.29 11.41
C LYS A 12 14.60 -2.71 10.26
N LEU A 13 14.02 -2.94 9.08
CA LEU A 13 14.73 -3.37 7.87
C LEU A 13 14.83 -2.23 6.85
N VAL A 14 14.61 -0.98 7.26
CA VAL A 14 14.86 0.19 6.42
C VAL A 14 16.33 0.59 6.57
N ASN A 15 16.98 0.98 5.47
CA ASN A 15 18.34 1.50 5.51
C ASN A 15 18.38 2.88 6.15
N ASP A 16 19.36 3.13 7.02
CA ASP A 16 19.51 4.42 7.72
C ASP A 16 18.20 4.91 8.38
N ASN A 17 17.58 4.02 9.15
CA ASN A 17 16.24 4.19 9.73
C ASN A 17 16.19 5.10 10.97
N THR A 18 17.33 5.63 11.41
CA THR A 18 17.47 6.60 12.51
C THR A 18 17.90 7.98 12.04
N HIS A 19 18.21 8.15 10.75
CA HIS A 19 18.58 9.45 10.17
C HIS A 19 17.82 9.69 8.86
N VAL A 20 18.44 9.38 7.70
CA VAL A 20 17.87 9.76 6.40
C VAL A 20 16.47 9.18 6.20
N ASN A 21 16.21 7.97 6.66
CA ASN A 21 14.91 7.29 6.53
C ASN A 21 14.20 7.07 7.85
N GLU A 22 14.46 7.92 8.84
CA GLU A 22 13.62 8.00 10.03
C GLU A 22 12.15 8.23 9.64
N GLY A 23 11.24 7.52 10.31
CA GLY A 23 9.80 7.56 10.04
C GLY A 23 9.32 6.74 8.83
N VAL A 24 10.21 6.15 8.02
CA VAL A 24 9.82 5.24 6.94
C VAL A 24 9.37 3.89 7.52
N LEU A 25 8.21 3.43 7.09
CA LEU A 25 7.70 2.09 7.42
C LEU A 25 7.83 1.17 6.20
N LEU A 26 8.50 0.02 6.38
CA LEU A 26 8.65 -0.98 5.34
C LEU A 26 7.34 -1.78 5.15
N PRO A 27 6.72 -1.75 3.96
CA PRO A 27 5.55 -2.56 3.68
C PRO A 27 5.87 -4.06 3.83
N PRO A 28 5.00 -4.86 4.47
CA PRO A 28 5.14 -6.31 4.47
C PRO A 28 5.26 -6.88 3.05
N ARG A 29 4.51 -6.33 2.08
CA ARG A 29 4.61 -6.71 0.66
C ARG A 29 6.04 -6.59 0.12
N ARG A 30 6.73 -5.47 0.40
CA ARG A 30 8.12 -5.25 -0.02
C ARG A 30 9.07 -6.26 0.64
N ARG A 31 8.89 -6.56 1.93
CA ARG A 31 9.72 -7.52 2.67
C ARG A 31 9.74 -8.91 2.02
N TYR A 32 8.61 -9.32 1.42
CA TYR A 32 8.44 -10.61 0.75
C TYR A 32 8.46 -10.51 -0.78
N LEU A 33 8.97 -9.41 -1.36
CA LEU A 33 9.09 -9.26 -2.81
C LEU A 33 10.04 -10.33 -3.37
N CYS A 34 9.63 -11.08 -4.39
CA CYS A 34 10.46 -12.10 -5.02
C CYS A 34 11.71 -11.46 -5.65
N ILE A 35 12.87 -11.76 -5.09
CA ILE A 35 14.19 -11.42 -5.67
C ILE A 35 15.17 -12.60 -5.61
N ASP A 36 14.68 -13.79 -5.24
CA ASP A 36 15.49 -15.00 -5.08
C ASP A 36 16.32 -15.39 -6.32
N PRO A 37 15.88 -15.16 -7.58
CA PRO A 37 16.73 -15.41 -8.74
C PRO A 37 18.09 -14.70 -8.70
N PHE A 38 18.20 -13.56 -8.00
CA PHE A 38 19.47 -12.83 -7.82
C PHE A 38 20.34 -13.33 -6.67
N ARG A 39 19.79 -14.19 -5.79
CA ARG A 39 20.46 -14.62 -4.55
C ARG A 39 21.69 -15.46 -4.88
N GLY A 40 22.86 -15.02 -4.39
CA GLY A 40 24.13 -15.70 -4.62
C GLY A 40 24.63 -15.68 -6.07
N LYS A 41 23.97 -14.95 -6.98
CA LYS A 41 24.38 -14.88 -8.38
C LYS A 41 25.56 -13.94 -8.59
N ASN A 42 26.54 -14.42 -9.33
CA ASN A 42 27.59 -13.62 -9.94
C ASN A 42 27.43 -13.71 -11.46
N TYR A 43 27.33 -12.55 -12.10
CA TYR A 43 27.19 -12.48 -13.55
C TYR A 43 28.56 -12.36 -14.21
N LYS A 44 28.77 -13.12 -15.29
CA LYS A 44 30.00 -13.01 -16.11
C LYS A 44 29.97 -11.73 -16.94
N ASN A 45 31.10 -11.35 -17.51
CA ASN A 45 31.17 -10.23 -18.46
C ASN A 45 30.19 -10.47 -19.62
N ASN A 46 29.39 -9.45 -19.96
CA ASN A 46 28.35 -9.46 -21.00
C ASN A 46 27.07 -10.25 -20.69
N ASP A 47 26.86 -10.64 -19.43
CA ASP A 47 25.69 -11.45 -19.06
C ASP A 47 24.39 -10.65 -18.77
N LEU A 48 24.15 -9.60 -19.56
CA LEU A 48 22.93 -8.79 -19.46
C LEU A 48 21.66 -9.60 -19.77
N THR A 49 21.78 -10.62 -20.62
CA THR A 49 20.67 -11.50 -20.96
C THR A 49 20.22 -12.33 -19.76
N ASN A 50 21.13 -12.98 -19.02
CA ASN A 50 20.72 -13.74 -17.84
C ASN A 50 20.29 -12.80 -16.70
N PHE A 51 20.92 -11.63 -16.54
CA PHE A 51 20.45 -10.63 -15.58
C PHE A 51 18.99 -10.23 -15.87
N LYS A 52 18.66 -9.93 -17.14
CA LYS A 52 17.28 -9.62 -17.54
C LYS A 52 16.36 -10.81 -17.27
N LYS A 53 16.80 -12.03 -17.60
CA LYS A 53 16.01 -13.24 -17.35
C LYS A 53 15.70 -13.41 -15.86
N ASP A 54 16.68 -13.26 -14.98
CA ASP A 54 16.47 -13.38 -13.52
C ASP A 54 15.49 -12.32 -13.00
N LEU A 55 15.52 -11.09 -13.54
CA LEU A 55 14.52 -10.06 -13.23
C LEU A 55 13.10 -10.47 -13.67
N LEU A 56 12.97 -11.02 -14.87
CA LEU A 56 11.67 -11.46 -15.39
C LEU A 56 11.14 -12.68 -14.63
N ASP A 57 12.01 -13.63 -14.27
CA ASP A 57 11.65 -14.80 -13.45
C ASP A 57 11.19 -14.39 -12.05
N ALA A 58 11.87 -13.40 -11.45
CA ALA A 58 11.48 -12.79 -10.18
C ALA A 58 10.10 -12.13 -10.27
N ALA A 59 9.89 -11.29 -11.29
CA ALA A 59 8.64 -10.58 -11.54
C ALA A 59 7.47 -11.55 -11.83
N TYR A 60 7.71 -12.58 -12.63
CA TYR A 60 6.74 -13.65 -12.89
C TYR A 60 6.34 -14.38 -11.60
N SER A 61 7.32 -14.75 -10.78
CA SER A 61 7.08 -15.39 -9.48
C SER A 61 6.28 -14.49 -8.54
N GLN A 62 6.55 -13.19 -8.53
CA GLN A 62 5.79 -12.22 -7.75
C GLN A 62 4.33 -12.13 -8.22
N GLY A 63 4.09 -12.14 -9.54
CA GLY A 63 2.75 -12.20 -10.11
C GLY A 63 1.97 -13.41 -9.61
N ARG A 64 2.60 -14.60 -9.62
CA ARG A 64 2.02 -15.85 -9.10
C ARG A 64 1.68 -15.77 -7.62
N LEU A 65 2.59 -15.23 -6.79
CA LEU A 65 2.33 -15.08 -5.36
C LEU A 65 1.18 -14.11 -5.07
N LEU A 66 1.11 -13.00 -5.82
CA LEU A 66 0.01 -12.04 -5.68
C LEU A 66 -1.32 -12.65 -6.11
N ARG A 67 -1.34 -13.52 -7.14
CA ARG A 67 -2.54 -14.25 -7.53
C ARG A 67 -3.04 -15.19 -6.45
N LYS A 68 -2.14 -15.91 -5.76
CA LYS A 68 -2.50 -16.76 -4.61
C LYS A 68 -3.08 -15.94 -3.45
N LYS A 69 -2.58 -14.72 -3.24
CA LYS A 69 -3.07 -13.81 -2.18
C LYS A 69 -4.38 -13.13 -2.55
N TYR A 70 -4.55 -12.78 -3.83
CA TYR A 70 -5.72 -12.10 -4.37
C TYR A 70 -6.29 -12.93 -5.53
N PRO A 71 -7.16 -13.94 -5.24
CA PRO A 71 -7.67 -14.87 -6.24
C PRO A 71 -8.65 -14.29 -7.26
N ASN A 72 -9.05 -13.03 -7.11
CA ASN A 72 -9.96 -12.34 -8.03
C ASN A 72 -9.28 -11.10 -8.60
N TYR A 73 -9.58 -10.78 -9.86
CA TYR A 73 -9.18 -9.52 -10.46
C TYR A 73 -9.95 -8.39 -9.77
N ASN A 74 -9.26 -7.61 -8.94
CA ASN A 74 -9.83 -6.45 -8.27
C ASN A 74 -8.79 -5.36 -8.09
N ASN A 75 -9.25 -4.17 -7.70
CA ASN A 75 -8.39 -3.00 -7.57
C ASN A 75 -7.29 -3.18 -6.52
N GLU A 76 -7.53 -3.95 -5.46
CA GLU A 76 -6.53 -4.23 -4.43
C GLU A 76 -5.36 -5.08 -4.98
N ALA A 77 -5.68 -6.10 -5.78
CA ALA A 77 -4.69 -6.93 -6.44
C ALA A 77 -3.86 -6.11 -7.44
N LEU A 78 -4.52 -5.32 -8.29
CA LEU A 78 -3.86 -4.47 -9.27
C LEU A 78 -2.93 -3.45 -8.60
N GLN A 79 -3.40 -2.80 -7.53
CA GLN A 79 -2.60 -1.81 -6.80
C GLN A 79 -1.38 -2.46 -6.12
N ALA A 80 -1.54 -3.65 -5.52
CA ALA A 80 -0.41 -4.39 -4.95
C ALA A 80 0.63 -4.78 -6.02
N MET A 81 0.18 -5.18 -7.22
CA MET A 81 1.07 -5.44 -8.35
C MET A 81 1.84 -4.19 -8.78
N LYS A 82 1.16 -3.05 -8.89
CA LYS A 82 1.78 -1.75 -9.23
C LYS A 82 2.84 -1.33 -8.22
N TYR A 83 2.59 -1.51 -6.92
CA TYR A 83 3.59 -1.25 -5.89
C TYR A 83 4.81 -2.19 -6.00
N CYS A 84 4.60 -3.49 -6.26
CA CYS A 84 5.69 -4.43 -6.51
C CYS A 84 6.51 -4.06 -7.75
N PHE A 85 5.85 -3.68 -8.85
CA PHE A 85 6.50 -3.21 -10.07
C PHE A 85 7.40 -1.99 -9.79
N ALA A 86 6.88 -1.00 -9.07
CA ALA A 86 7.63 0.20 -8.72
C ALA A 86 8.81 -0.11 -7.80
N ASP A 87 8.66 -1.05 -6.86
CA ASP A 87 9.77 -1.48 -6.00
C ASP A 87 10.86 -2.22 -6.78
N TYR A 88 10.53 -3.05 -7.78
CA TYR A 88 11.55 -3.57 -8.70
C TYR A 88 12.34 -2.45 -9.38
N GLY A 89 11.65 -1.40 -9.82
CA GLY A 89 12.30 -0.21 -10.36
C GLY A 89 13.29 0.42 -9.39
N ASN A 90 12.91 0.58 -8.11
CA ASN A 90 13.82 1.10 -7.08
C ASN A 90 15.01 0.18 -6.81
N ILE A 91 14.83 -1.15 -6.83
CA ILE A 91 15.92 -2.11 -6.65
C ILE A 91 16.92 -2.01 -7.81
N ILE A 92 16.44 -1.98 -9.05
CA ILE A 92 17.27 -1.85 -10.25
C ILE A 92 18.03 -0.52 -10.28
N LYS A 93 17.34 0.58 -9.94
CA LYS A 93 17.93 1.92 -9.86
C LYS A 93 18.80 2.12 -8.60
N GLY A 94 18.80 1.16 -7.67
CA GLY A 94 19.47 1.20 -6.36
C GLY A 94 19.03 2.37 -5.47
N THR A 95 17.75 2.74 -5.58
CA THR A 95 17.07 3.74 -4.75
C THR A 95 16.03 3.09 -3.84
N ASP A 96 16.19 1.80 -3.56
CA ASP A 96 15.32 1.04 -2.66
C ASP A 96 15.74 1.27 -1.19
N MET A 97 14.77 1.56 -0.33
CA MET A 97 15.01 1.88 1.08
C MET A 97 15.05 0.65 2.00
N MET A 98 14.86 -0.58 1.47
CA MET A 98 14.98 -1.78 2.30
C MET A 98 16.47 -2.16 2.42
N ASN A 99 16.94 -2.33 3.66
CA ASN A 99 18.26 -2.86 3.94
C ASN A 99 18.28 -4.38 3.64
N SER A 100 18.79 -4.74 2.46
CA SER A 100 18.94 -6.13 2.02
C SER A 100 20.20 -6.25 1.18
N THR A 101 21.15 -7.09 1.60
CA THR A 101 22.40 -7.32 0.87
C THR A 101 22.16 -7.71 -0.59
N THR A 102 21.13 -8.52 -0.85
CA THR A 102 20.79 -8.91 -2.23
C THR A 102 20.31 -7.70 -3.02
N SER A 103 19.32 -6.97 -2.49
CA SER A 103 18.77 -5.75 -3.11
C SER A 103 19.85 -4.72 -3.44
N THR A 104 20.68 -4.40 -2.44
CA THR A 104 21.75 -3.40 -2.56
C THR A 104 22.81 -3.77 -3.60
N SER A 105 23.08 -5.07 -3.80
CA SER A 105 24.09 -5.53 -4.77
C SER A 105 23.62 -5.48 -6.23
N ILE A 106 22.31 -5.45 -6.49
CA ILE A 106 21.74 -5.57 -7.84
C ILE A 106 22.15 -4.40 -8.73
N LYS A 107 22.09 -3.16 -8.22
CA LYS A 107 22.53 -1.97 -8.97
C LYS A 107 23.99 -2.11 -9.40
N THR A 108 24.90 -2.42 -8.47
CA THR A 108 26.33 -2.53 -8.76
C THR A 108 26.62 -3.62 -9.79
N LYS A 109 25.94 -4.78 -9.69
CA LYS A 109 26.06 -5.85 -10.69
C LYS A 109 25.63 -5.38 -12.08
N LEU A 110 24.49 -4.69 -12.17
CA LEU A 110 24.01 -4.15 -13.44
C LEU A 110 24.95 -3.09 -14.00
N GLU A 111 25.44 -2.15 -13.18
CA GLU A 111 26.39 -1.13 -13.60
C GLU A 111 27.66 -1.72 -14.20
N ASN A 112 28.22 -2.77 -13.59
CA ASN A 112 29.39 -3.47 -14.12
C ASN A 112 29.10 -4.15 -15.45
N LEU A 113 27.93 -4.78 -15.60
CA LEU A 113 27.53 -5.42 -16.86
C LEU A 113 27.35 -4.40 -17.99
N LEU A 114 26.74 -3.24 -17.70
CA LEU A 114 26.55 -2.16 -18.67
C LEU A 114 27.88 -1.57 -19.14
N LYS A 115 28.80 -1.28 -18.20
CA LYS A 115 30.15 -0.78 -18.51
C LYS A 115 30.94 -1.73 -19.43
N ASN A 116 30.89 -3.02 -19.12
CA ASN A 116 31.58 -4.04 -19.91
C ASN A 116 31.01 -4.14 -21.32
N ALA A 117 29.68 -4.15 -21.44
CA ALA A 117 29.01 -4.24 -22.73
C ALA A 117 29.30 -3.00 -23.61
N GLN A 118 29.39 -1.82 -23.01
CA GLN A 118 29.80 -0.58 -23.68
C GLN A 118 31.24 -0.65 -24.21
N SER A 119 32.20 -1.14 -23.40
CA SER A 119 33.59 -1.32 -23.82
C SER A 119 33.70 -2.23 -25.05
N HIS A 120 32.98 -3.35 -25.06
CA HIS A 120 32.93 -4.25 -26.20
C HIS A 120 32.25 -3.63 -27.44
N ALA A 121 31.20 -2.81 -27.26
CA ALA A 121 30.52 -2.13 -28.36
C ALA A 121 31.39 -1.07 -29.02
N GLN A 122 32.15 -0.30 -28.21
CA GLN A 122 33.12 0.69 -28.70
C GLN A 122 34.24 0.04 -29.51
N HIS A 123 34.80 -1.08 -29.03
CA HIS A 123 35.79 -1.85 -29.79
C HIS A 123 35.24 -2.33 -31.14
N ASN A 124 33.95 -2.69 -31.20
CA ASN A 124 33.31 -3.24 -32.40
C ASN A 124 32.59 -2.19 -33.28
N ARG A 125 32.77 -0.89 -33.03
CA ARG A 125 32.09 0.23 -33.74
C ARG A 125 30.56 0.07 -33.85
N ARG A 126 29.91 -0.52 -32.85
CA ARG A 126 28.43 -0.60 -32.77
C ARG A 126 27.90 0.50 -31.86
N ILE A 127 26.87 1.24 -32.27
CA ILE A 127 26.27 2.34 -31.50
C ILE A 127 25.00 1.88 -30.74
N GLN A 128 24.86 2.43 -29.53
CA GLN A 128 23.71 2.49 -28.61
C GLN A 128 23.31 1.21 -27.87
N GLN A 129 24.01 0.96 -26.76
CA GLN A 129 23.48 0.20 -25.63
C GLN A 129 23.12 1.18 -24.51
N SER A 130 22.19 0.81 -23.63
CA SER A 130 21.82 1.60 -22.44
C SER A 130 23.06 1.94 -21.60
N ASN A 131 23.29 3.22 -21.31
CA ASN A 131 24.51 3.67 -20.61
C ASN A 131 24.34 3.72 -19.09
N THR A 132 23.12 3.76 -18.58
CA THR A 132 22.83 3.85 -17.15
C THR A 132 21.80 2.80 -16.70
N VAL A 133 21.75 2.53 -15.40
CA VAL A 133 20.71 1.65 -14.81
C VAL A 133 19.29 2.24 -14.97
N ASN A 134 19.17 3.57 -15.04
CA ASN A 134 17.90 4.27 -15.26
C ASN A 134 17.39 4.07 -16.70
N ASP A 135 18.28 4.23 -17.68
CA ASP A 135 17.96 3.97 -19.09
C ASP A 135 17.61 2.49 -19.28
N TRP A 136 18.33 1.60 -18.58
CA TRP A 136 18.11 0.16 -18.68
C TRP A 136 16.74 -0.21 -18.10
N TRP A 137 16.38 0.35 -16.93
CA TRP A 137 15.04 0.19 -16.39
C TRP A 137 13.97 0.72 -17.36
N THR A 138 14.17 1.91 -17.92
CA THR A 138 13.22 2.52 -18.88
C THR A 138 12.98 1.63 -20.09
N GLN A 139 14.03 1.03 -20.66
CA GLN A 139 13.94 0.12 -21.79
C GLN A 139 13.30 -1.23 -21.43
N ASN A 140 13.39 -1.67 -20.18
CA ASN A 140 12.98 -3.02 -19.78
C ASN A 140 11.72 -3.09 -18.91
N LYS A 141 11.25 -1.99 -18.33
CA LYS A 141 10.13 -1.98 -17.37
C LYS A 141 8.83 -2.55 -17.96
N LYS A 142 8.59 -2.34 -19.26
CA LYS A 142 7.45 -2.97 -19.97
C LYS A 142 7.49 -4.50 -19.91
N HIS A 143 8.67 -5.10 -20.08
CA HIS A 143 8.82 -6.56 -19.98
C HIS A 143 8.61 -7.06 -18.56
N VAL A 144 9.08 -6.31 -17.55
CA VAL A 144 8.84 -6.64 -16.13
C VAL A 144 7.35 -6.66 -15.83
N TRP A 145 6.60 -5.65 -16.28
CA TRP A 145 5.14 -5.62 -16.11
C TRP A 145 4.46 -6.80 -16.78
N HIS A 146 4.83 -7.12 -18.03
CA HIS A 146 4.30 -8.28 -18.74
C HIS A 146 4.60 -9.60 -18.01
N ALA A 147 5.81 -9.77 -17.47
CA ALA A 147 6.16 -10.96 -16.70
C ALA A 147 5.28 -11.10 -15.45
N MET A 148 5.05 -10.00 -14.71
CA MET A 148 4.12 -9.99 -13.57
C MET A 148 2.70 -10.37 -13.98
N LEU A 149 2.19 -9.85 -15.10
CA LEU A 149 0.86 -10.20 -15.63
C LEU A 149 0.77 -11.68 -16.04
N CYS A 150 1.80 -12.20 -16.72
CA CYS A 150 1.89 -13.62 -17.09
C CYS A 150 1.84 -14.51 -15.85
N GLY A 151 2.62 -14.18 -14.81
CA GLY A 151 2.62 -14.92 -13.56
C GLY A 151 1.30 -14.82 -12.81
N TYR A 152 0.65 -13.65 -12.84
CA TYR A 152 -0.67 -13.49 -12.23
C TYR A 152 -1.73 -14.32 -12.97
N LYS A 153 -1.67 -14.37 -14.31
CA LYS A 153 -2.59 -15.17 -15.13
C LYS A 153 -2.34 -16.69 -15.04
N SER A 154 -1.10 -17.12 -14.84
CA SER A 154 -0.74 -18.56 -14.91
C SER A 154 -1.44 -19.43 -13.87
N GLU A 155 -1.95 -18.88 -12.77
CA GLU A 155 -2.71 -19.63 -11.77
C GLU A 155 -4.23 -19.60 -12.03
N ASN A 156 -4.70 -19.06 -13.17
CA ASN A 156 -6.10 -19.10 -13.60
C ASN A 156 -6.24 -19.29 -15.11
N ASN A 157 -6.44 -20.53 -15.54
CA ASN A 157 -6.53 -20.88 -16.96
C ASN A 157 -7.78 -20.33 -17.67
N ASN A 158 -8.79 -19.85 -16.93
CA ASN A 158 -10.09 -19.45 -17.48
C ASN A 158 -10.40 -17.95 -17.33
N GLY A 159 -9.47 -17.14 -16.80
CA GLY A 159 -9.66 -15.71 -16.60
C GLY A 159 -9.06 -14.86 -17.72
N GLN A 160 -9.88 -14.09 -18.42
CA GLN A 160 -9.37 -13.03 -19.30
C GLN A 160 -8.86 -11.86 -18.43
N LEU A 161 -7.65 -11.40 -18.70
CA LEU A 161 -7.12 -10.18 -18.08
C LEU A 161 -7.96 -8.99 -18.56
N ASP A 162 -8.48 -8.22 -17.62
CA ASP A 162 -9.11 -6.94 -17.93
C ASP A 162 -8.08 -6.02 -18.63
N GLN A 163 -8.50 -5.38 -19.73
CA GLN A 163 -7.68 -4.46 -20.53
C GLN A 163 -7.01 -3.38 -19.65
N ASN A 164 -7.67 -2.99 -18.57
CA ASN A 164 -7.20 -2.01 -17.59
C ASN A 164 -5.86 -2.41 -16.97
N TRP A 165 -5.58 -3.72 -16.84
CA TRP A 165 -4.35 -4.27 -16.28
C TRP A 165 -3.18 -4.26 -17.27
N CYS A 166 -3.46 -4.16 -18.57
CA CYS A 166 -2.43 -4.14 -19.61
C CYS A 166 -1.72 -2.78 -19.73
N THR A 167 -2.26 -1.73 -19.10
CA THR A 167 -1.61 -0.42 -19.06
C THR A 167 -0.35 -0.48 -18.21
N LEU A 168 0.76 0.03 -18.76
CA LEU A 168 2.03 0.10 -18.03
C LEU A 168 1.85 1.02 -16.79
N PRO A 169 2.14 0.53 -15.57
CA PRO A 169 2.09 1.34 -14.38
C PRO A 169 3.05 2.53 -14.44
N LYS A 170 2.68 3.64 -13.82
CA LYS A 170 3.52 4.85 -13.66
C LYS A 170 4.02 5.03 -12.24
N GLU A 171 3.68 4.09 -11.35
CA GLU A 171 4.03 4.14 -9.94
C GLU A 171 5.56 4.15 -9.75
N ASP A 172 6.36 3.66 -10.71
CA ASP A 172 7.83 3.73 -10.67
C ASP A 172 8.42 5.15 -10.83
N GLU A 173 7.58 6.12 -11.22
CA GLU A 173 7.88 7.55 -11.37
C GLU A 173 7.65 8.34 -10.07
N THR A 174 6.88 7.78 -9.12
CA THR A 174 6.66 8.40 -7.80
C THR A 174 7.75 7.97 -6.82
N ASP A 175 8.27 8.87 -5.99
CA ASP A 175 9.30 8.52 -5.00
C ASP A 175 8.81 7.41 -4.05
N GLN A 176 9.67 6.42 -3.77
CA GLN A 176 9.29 5.19 -3.04
C GLN A 176 8.68 5.48 -1.67
N VAL A 177 9.19 6.50 -0.97
CA VAL A 177 8.67 6.92 0.33
C VAL A 177 7.20 7.30 0.25
N LEU A 178 6.79 8.08 -0.77
CA LEU A 178 5.40 8.50 -0.95
C LEU A 178 4.50 7.31 -1.31
N ARG A 179 5.02 6.34 -2.05
CA ARG A 179 4.27 5.12 -2.38
C ARG A 179 4.04 4.24 -1.16
N TRP A 180 5.06 4.07 -0.31
CA TRP A 180 4.92 3.31 0.93
C TRP A 180 4.02 4.02 1.94
N MET A 181 4.07 5.36 2.02
CA MET A 181 3.10 6.17 2.79
C MET A 181 1.66 5.93 2.31
N THR A 182 1.47 5.94 0.99
CA THR A 182 0.16 5.68 0.37
C THR A 182 -0.34 4.26 0.66
N GLU A 183 0.52 3.25 0.50
CA GLU A 183 0.20 1.86 0.80
C GLU A 183 -0.14 1.65 2.29
N TRP A 184 0.59 2.31 3.19
CA TRP A 184 0.29 2.32 4.63
C TRP A 184 -1.07 2.94 4.91
N ALA A 185 -1.38 4.08 4.29
CA ALA A 185 -2.64 4.79 4.48
C ALA A 185 -3.85 3.99 4.00
N GLN A 186 -3.77 3.35 2.83
CA GLN A 186 -4.81 2.42 2.34
C GLN A 186 -5.05 1.30 3.36
N LYS A 187 -3.95 0.79 3.93
CA LYS A 187 -4.01 -0.30 4.88
C LYS A 187 -4.61 0.15 6.22
N PHE A 188 -4.22 1.32 6.71
CA PHE A 188 -4.76 1.95 7.91
C PHE A 188 -6.26 2.19 7.77
N CYS A 189 -6.72 2.90 6.73
CA CYS A 189 -8.14 3.21 6.55
C CYS A 189 -8.99 1.92 6.44
N LYS A 190 -8.50 0.91 5.72
CA LYS A 190 -9.18 -0.40 5.60
C LYS A 190 -9.29 -1.12 6.93
N GLU A 191 -8.23 -1.12 7.75
CA GLU A 191 -8.29 -1.72 9.09
C GLU A 191 -9.18 -0.92 10.04
N LYS A 192 -9.10 0.41 10.03
CA LYS A 192 -9.93 1.30 10.85
C LYS A 192 -11.42 0.96 10.74
N VAL A 193 -11.91 0.87 9.50
CA VAL A 193 -13.30 0.49 9.19
C VAL A 193 -13.61 -0.95 9.63
N LYS A 194 -12.67 -1.88 9.43
CA LYS A 194 -12.85 -3.28 9.84
C LYS A 194 -12.98 -3.43 11.35
N GLU A 195 -12.10 -2.79 12.11
CA GLU A 195 -12.13 -2.80 13.58
C GLU A 195 -13.42 -2.15 14.09
N ALA A 196 -13.80 -0.98 13.55
CA ALA A 196 -15.05 -0.29 13.88
C ALA A 196 -16.30 -1.17 13.64
N ARG A 197 -16.39 -1.80 12.47
CA ARG A 197 -17.50 -2.73 12.13
C ARG A 197 -17.55 -3.92 13.08
N SER A 198 -16.40 -4.49 13.44
CA SER A 198 -16.34 -5.60 14.39
C SER A 198 -16.86 -5.18 15.77
N ILE A 199 -16.46 -4.00 16.25
CA ILE A 199 -16.89 -3.48 17.55
C ILE A 199 -18.38 -3.17 17.56
N VAL A 200 -18.89 -2.47 16.55
CA VAL A 200 -20.32 -2.15 16.48
C VAL A 200 -21.15 -3.43 16.38
N LYS A 201 -20.76 -4.39 15.55
CA LYS A 201 -21.50 -5.65 15.42
C LYS A 201 -21.68 -6.36 16.77
N GLU A 202 -20.60 -6.50 17.55
CA GLU A 202 -20.61 -7.27 18.78
C GLU A 202 -21.07 -6.45 20.01
N CYS A 203 -20.83 -5.13 20.02
CA CYS A 203 -20.95 -4.27 21.22
C CYS A 203 -21.96 -3.12 21.09
N ASN A 204 -22.77 -3.05 20.03
CA ASN A 204 -23.80 -2.00 19.88
C ASN A 204 -24.80 -1.97 21.06
N HIS A 205 -25.08 -3.13 21.67
CA HIS A 205 -25.97 -3.20 22.83
C HIS A 205 -25.40 -2.42 24.04
N ILE A 206 -24.08 -2.48 24.27
CA ILE A 206 -23.38 -1.67 25.28
C ILE A 206 -23.51 -0.18 24.96
N PHE A 207 -23.34 0.19 23.68
CA PHE A 207 -23.44 1.57 23.23
C PHE A 207 -24.84 2.17 23.38
N LYS A 208 -25.90 1.36 23.21
CA LYS A 208 -27.29 1.80 23.35
C LYS A 208 -27.74 1.95 24.80
N GLN A 209 -27.21 1.13 25.71
CA GLN A 209 -27.59 1.17 27.12
C GLN A 209 -27.17 2.47 27.82
N ASN A 210 -26.13 3.16 27.32
CA ASN A 210 -25.57 4.38 27.93
C ASN A 210 -25.27 4.25 29.44
N LYS A 211 -25.05 3.02 29.92
CA LYS A 211 -24.82 2.70 31.33
C LYS A 211 -23.37 2.90 31.76
N TYR A 212 -22.44 2.72 30.84
CA TYR A 212 -21.00 2.71 31.11
C TYR A 212 -20.35 4.02 30.69
N SER A 213 -19.44 4.53 31.50
CA SER A 213 -18.66 5.74 31.25
C SER A 213 -17.21 5.43 30.86
N THR A 214 -16.69 4.25 31.19
CA THR A 214 -15.32 3.83 30.88
C THR A 214 -15.28 2.38 30.37
N ILE A 215 -14.19 1.99 29.71
CA ILE A 215 -13.98 0.60 29.26
C ILE A 215 -13.93 -0.35 30.46
N GLN A 216 -13.33 0.09 31.58
CA GLN A 216 -13.12 -0.71 32.77
C GLN A 216 -14.43 -1.15 33.44
N GLU A 217 -15.46 -0.30 33.39
CA GLU A 217 -16.80 -0.54 33.94
C GLU A 217 -17.62 -1.57 33.16
N ILE A 218 -17.26 -1.85 31.90
CA ILE A 218 -17.98 -2.79 31.04
C ILE A 218 -17.91 -4.19 31.64
N GLN A 219 -19.08 -4.73 32.00
CA GLN A 219 -19.20 -6.07 32.59
C GLN A 219 -19.04 -7.19 31.54
N ASN A 220 -19.45 -6.92 30.29
CA ASN A 220 -19.25 -7.85 29.19
C ASN A 220 -17.75 -7.93 28.83
N SER A 221 -17.10 -9.03 29.24
CA SER A 221 -15.66 -9.24 29.06
C SER A 221 -15.23 -9.23 27.58
N HIS A 222 -16.07 -9.73 26.68
CA HIS A 222 -15.80 -9.71 25.24
C HIS A 222 -15.71 -8.27 24.71
N CYS A 223 -16.71 -7.43 25.02
CA CYS A 223 -16.72 -6.03 24.60
C CYS A 223 -15.62 -5.20 25.24
N LYS A 224 -15.33 -5.44 26.53
CA LYS A 224 -14.19 -4.83 27.21
C LYS A 224 -12.89 -5.14 26.46
N ASN A 225 -12.65 -6.41 26.11
CA ASN A 225 -11.45 -6.83 25.38
C ASN A 225 -11.36 -6.24 23.96
N LEU A 226 -12.49 -6.20 23.21
CA LEU A 226 -12.51 -5.61 21.87
C LEU A 226 -12.16 -4.11 21.90
N LEU A 227 -12.75 -3.36 22.83
CA LEU A 227 -12.49 -1.93 22.98
C LEU A 227 -11.05 -1.65 23.44
N THR A 228 -10.50 -2.45 24.36
CA THR A 228 -9.09 -2.34 24.75
C THR A 228 -8.15 -2.62 23.57
N LYS A 229 -8.45 -3.63 22.73
CA LYS A 229 -7.65 -3.90 21.52
C LYS A 229 -7.75 -2.75 20.51
N TYR A 230 -8.91 -2.12 20.39
CA TYR A 230 -9.12 -0.98 19.51
C TYR A 230 -8.34 0.26 19.95
N GLU A 231 -8.36 0.55 21.25
CA GLU A 231 -7.51 1.58 21.87
C GLU A 231 -6.03 1.33 21.57
N GLN A 232 -5.55 0.10 21.82
CA GLN A 232 -4.16 -0.27 21.53
C GLN A 232 -3.82 -0.17 20.04
N TRP A 233 -4.76 -0.47 19.15
CA TRP A 233 -4.58 -0.30 17.70
C TRP A 233 -4.38 1.17 17.33
N PHE A 234 -5.16 2.09 17.90
CA PHE A 234 -4.96 3.53 17.72
C PHE A 234 -3.62 4.01 18.28
N ASN A 235 -3.24 3.56 19.48
CA ASN A 235 -1.96 3.95 20.09
C ASN A 235 -0.76 3.54 19.23
N ARG A 236 -0.75 2.30 18.69
CA ARG A 236 0.28 1.87 17.73
C ARG A 236 0.23 2.67 16.42
N SER A 237 -0.98 2.99 15.95
CA SER A 237 -1.16 3.80 14.74
C SER A 237 -0.65 5.23 14.92
N LYS A 238 -0.67 5.78 16.14
CA LYS A 238 -0.10 7.10 16.46
C LYS A 238 1.41 7.12 16.25
N GLU A 239 2.13 6.16 16.81
CA GLU A 239 3.59 6.06 16.64
C GLU A 239 3.98 5.95 15.15
N GLN A 240 3.24 5.13 14.41
CA GLN A 240 3.43 5.00 12.96
C GLN A 240 3.11 6.30 12.22
N TRP A 241 1.96 6.91 12.49
CA TRP A 241 1.52 8.14 11.85
C TRP A 241 2.50 9.30 12.08
N ASP A 242 3.00 9.46 13.30
CA ASP A 242 3.95 10.53 13.63
C ASP A 242 5.22 10.41 12.80
N GLY A 243 5.83 9.23 12.76
CA GLY A 243 7.04 9.00 11.96
C GLY A 243 6.78 9.19 10.46
N VAL A 244 5.68 8.64 9.94
CA VAL A 244 5.31 8.80 8.53
C VAL A 244 5.07 10.29 8.19
N ASN A 245 4.40 11.04 9.07
CA ASN A 245 4.13 12.47 8.87
C ASN A 245 5.40 13.31 8.94
N GLU A 246 6.30 13.04 9.89
CA GLU A 246 7.60 13.71 9.96
C GLU A 246 8.43 13.43 8.71
N LYS A 247 8.51 12.17 8.26
CA LYS A 247 9.21 11.80 7.04
C LYS A 247 8.64 12.53 5.80
N TYR A 248 7.32 12.70 5.73
CA TYR A 248 6.69 13.46 4.64
C TYR A 248 7.14 14.92 4.64
N ASN A 249 7.13 15.58 5.81
CA ASN A 249 7.56 16.97 5.95
C ASN A 249 9.04 17.15 5.58
N ASN A 250 9.90 16.23 6.01
CA ASN A 250 11.32 16.23 5.67
C ASN A 250 11.54 15.97 4.17
N HIS A 251 10.81 15.04 3.56
CA HIS A 251 10.89 14.78 2.13
C HIS A 251 10.46 16.00 1.29
N LYS A 252 9.37 16.65 1.70
CA LYS A 252 8.84 17.86 1.06
C LYS A 252 9.82 19.03 1.14
N SER A 253 10.51 19.22 2.27
CA SER A 253 11.45 20.34 2.45
C SER A 253 12.69 20.22 1.54
N ILE A 254 13.12 18.98 1.23
CA ILE A 254 14.23 18.69 0.33
C ILE A 254 13.85 18.94 -1.15
N LYS A 255 12.59 18.73 -1.52
CA LYS A 255 12.09 18.79 -2.91
C LYS A 255 11.60 20.18 -3.36
N LYS A 256 12.01 21.27 -2.69
CA LYS A 256 11.55 22.66 -2.94
C LYS A 256 11.65 23.18 -4.39
N ASN A 257 12.36 22.49 -5.29
CA ASN A 257 12.50 22.85 -6.70
C ASN A 257 11.57 22.05 -7.66
N GLY A 258 10.61 21.27 -7.13
CA GLY A 258 9.64 20.48 -7.90
C GLY A 258 8.21 21.04 -7.88
N ASN A 259 7.26 20.25 -8.40
CA ASN A 259 5.84 20.57 -8.32
C ASN A 259 5.41 20.79 -6.85
N PRO A 260 4.52 21.76 -6.56
CA PRO A 260 4.05 22.01 -5.20
C PRO A 260 3.43 20.74 -4.59
N MET A 261 4.05 20.24 -3.54
CA MET A 261 3.48 19.18 -2.70
C MET A 261 2.48 19.77 -1.72
N GLU A 262 1.47 18.98 -1.35
CA GLU A 262 0.43 19.39 -0.41
C GLU A 262 0.99 19.85 0.93
N SER A 263 0.27 20.75 1.60
CA SER A 263 0.70 21.37 2.87
C SER A 263 0.99 20.32 3.95
N THR A 264 0.12 19.31 4.04
CA THR A 264 0.13 18.22 5.02
C THR A 264 0.18 16.85 4.35
N LEU A 265 0.60 15.81 5.10
CA LEU A 265 0.53 14.42 4.64
C LEU A 265 -0.92 14.01 4.34
N GLU A 266 -1.88 14.40 5.18
CA GLU A 266 -3.30 14.11 4.96
C GLU A 266 -3.80 14.68 3.63
N GLY A 267 -3.47 15.94 3.32
CA GLY A 267 -3.81 16.55 2.03
C GLY A 267 -3.20 15.79 0.85
N TYR A 268 -1.94 15.36 0.99
CA TYR A 268 -1.29 14.52 -0.01
C TYR A 268 -2.03 13.19 -0.22
N LEU A 269 -2.38 12.49 0.87
CA LEU A 269 -3.06 11.20 0.82
C LEU A 269 -4.45 11.32 0.19
N ILE A 270 -5.26 12.30 0.60
CA ILE A 270 -6.60 12.52 0.03
C ILE A 270 -6.53 12.75 -1.48
N LYS A 271 -5.53 13.49 -1.96
CA LYS A 271 -5.36 13.80 -3.38
C LYS A 271 -4.81 12.64 -4.21
N ASN A 272 -3.84 11.88 -3.66
CA ASN A 272 -3.04 10.93 -4.44
C ASN A 272 -3.39 9.46 -4.19
N CYS A 273 -4.30 9.18 -3.24
CA CYS A 273 -4.66 7.82 -2.87
C CYS A 273 -6.16 7.56 -2.92
N SER A 274 -6.58 6.74 -3.89
CA SER A 274 -7.92 6.16 -3.88
C SER A 274 -8.07 5.22 -2.67
N GLY A 275 -9.12 5.44 -1.86
CA GLY A 275 -9.42 4.65 -0.67
C GLY A 275 -8.66 5.06 0.60
N CYS A 276 -7.94 6.18 0.58
CA CYS A 276 -7.32 6.78 1.78
C CYS A 276 -8.15 7.89 2.43
N ASP A 277 -9.44 8.02 2.06
CA ASP A 277 -10.38 8.96 2.67
C ASP A 277 -10.84 8.41 4.03
N CYS A 278 -10.01 8.64 5.05
CA CYS A 278 -10.35 8.36 6.43
C CYS A 278 -9.84 9.46 7.35
N THR A 279 -10.51 9.63 8.49
CA THR A 279 -10.19 10.70 9.43
C THR A 279 -8.93 10.38 10.25
N TYR A 280 -7.77 10.87 9.82
CA TYR A 280 -6.48 10.65 10.52
C TYR A 280 -6.44 11.34 11.89
N ASP A 281 -7.18 12.44 12.03
CA ASP A 281 -7.35 13.15 13.29
C ASP A 281 -7.92 12.29 14.44
N ASP A 282 -8.60 11.18 14.13
CA ASP A 282 -9.04 10.23 15.15
C ASP A 282 -7.86 9.59 15.90
N ILE A 283 -6.71 9.41 15.24
CA ILE A 283 -5.49 8.89 15.86
C ILE A 283 -5.05 9.82 17.00
N ARG A 284 -5.00 11.13 16.71
CA ARG A 284 -4.64 12.16 17.69
C ARG A 284 -5.68 12.25 18.81
N ARG A 285 -6.97 12.31 18.49
CA ARG A 285 -8.05 12.39 19.48
C ARG A 285 -8.03 11.24 20.48
N VAL A 286 -7.81 10.01 20.01
CA VAL A 286 -7.72 8.84 20.89
C VAL A 286 -6.47 8.93 21.76
N TYR A 287 -5.31 9.22 21.17
CA TYR A 287 -4.04 9.29 21.88
C TYR A 287 -4.01 10.39 22.97
N ASP A 288 -4.51 11.59 22.67
CA ASP A 288 -4.52 12.71 23.60
C ASP A 288 -5.40 12.43 24.83
N ASN A 289 -6.43 11.58 24.67
CA ASN A 289 -7.34 11.19 25.73
C ASN A 289 -6.91 9.92 26.49
N LYS A 290 -5.72 9.34 26.22
CA LYS A 290 -5.26 8.10 26.87
C LYS A 290 -5.28 8.13 28.42
N ASN A 291 -5.11 9.32 29.01
CA ASN A 291 -5.11 9.53 30.46
C ASN A 291 -6.49 9.98 31.01
N ASN A 292 -7.52 10.10 30.16
CA ASN A 292 -8.88 10.45 30.54
C ASN A 292 -9.84 9.32 30.10
N PRO A 293 -10.03 8.28 30.93
CA PRO A 293 -10.79 7.08 30.55
C PRO A 293 -12.22 7.36 30.08
N LYS A 294 -12.87 8.38 30.65
CA LYS A 294 -14.24 8.78 30.27
C LYS A 294 -14.27 9.37 28.86
N GLN A 295 -13.39 10.32 28.58
CA GLN A 295 -13.33 10.94 27.26
C GLN A 295 -12.81 9.96 26.19
N LEU A 296 -11.83 9.12 26.55
CA LEU A 296 -11.33 8.06 25.68
C LEU A 296 -12.43 7.10 25.23
N PHE A 297 -13.23 6.60 26.19
CA PHE A 297 -14.35 5.71 25.86
C PHE A 297 -15.37 6.40 24.95
N LYS A 298 -15.65 7.68 25.20
CA LYS A 298 -16.55 8.49 24.35
C LYS A 298 -16.02 8.62 22.92
N GLU A 299 -14.72 8.89 22.74
CA GLU A 299 -14.09 8.97 21.41
C GLU A 299 -14.11 7.62 20.70
N LEU A 300 -13.69 6.54 21.34
CA LEU A 300 -13.68 5.20 20.74
C LEU A 300 -15.08 4.78 20.29
N LYS A 301 -16.10 5.04 21.12
CA LYS A 301 -17.52 4.82 20.77
C LYS A 301 -17.94 5.66 19.57
N ARG A 302 -17.63 6.96 19.57
CA ARG A 302 -17.97 7.90 18.48
C ARG A 302 -17.37 7.43 17.16
N ILE A 303 -16.07 7.12 17.16
CA ILE A 303 -15.33 6.70 15.98
C ILE A 303 -15.87 5.36 15.46
N ALA A 304 -16.06 4.37 16.32
CA ALA A 304 -16.58 3.06 15.92
C ALA A 304 -17.97 3.17 15.26
N ILE A 305 -18.85 4.05 15.78
CA ILE A 305 -20.17 4.28 15.19
C ILE A 305 -20.05 4.96 13.82
N ILE A 306 -19.23 6.00 13.69
CA ILE A 306 -19.04 6.74 12.43
C ILE A 306 -18.42 5.84 11.35
N ASP A 307 -17.31 5.17 11.64
CA ASP A 307 -16.56 4.37 10.68
C ASP A 307 -17.26 3.04 10.33
N ASN A 308 -18.23 2.60 11.14
CA ASN A 308 -19.10 1.47 10.78
C ASN A 308 -20.06 1.83 9.64
N ILE A 309 -20.40 3.10 9.46
CA ILE A 309 -21.28 3.56 8.38
C ILE A 309 -20.53 3.42 7.06
N ASP A 310 -21.05 2.56 6.18
CA ASP A 310 -20.56 2.48 4.81
C ASP A 310 -21.20 3.63 4.01
N PRO A 311 -20.42 4.62 3.52
CA PRO A 311 -20.98 5.72 2.75
C PRO A 311 -21.77 5.24 1.54
N SER A 312 -21.35 4.12 0.92
CA SER A 312 -22.07 3.53 -0.22
C SER A 312 -23.43 2.95 0.18
N LYS A 313 -23.57 2.40 1.40
CA LYS A 313 -24.87 1.90 1.89
C LYS A 313 -25.78 3.03 2.36
N GLU A 314 -25.23 4.12 2.91
CA GLU A 314 -25.99 5.34 3.21
C GLU A 314 -26.55 5.98 1.94
N ILE A 315 -25.74 6.09 0.89
CA ILE A 315 -26.17 6.58 -0.43
C ILE A 315 -27.21 5.62 -1.01
N VAL A 316 -26.99 4.31 -1.02
CA VAL A 316 -27.98 3.33 -1.49
C VAL A 316 -29.27 3.43 -0.68
N LYS A 317 -29.21 3.59 0.65
CA LYS A 317 -30.39 3.76 1.52
C LYS A 317 -31.12 5.08 1.26
N LYS A 318 -30.41 6.17 1.02
CA LYS A 318 -30.98 7.46 0.62
C LYS A 318 -31.64 7.36 -0.76
N VAL A 319 -30.96 6.75 -1.73
CA VAL A 319 -31.48 6.51 -3.08
C VAL A 319 -32.70 5.58 -3.05
N THR A 320 -32.67 4.48 -2.30
CA THR A 320 -33.85 3.60 -2.14
C THR A 320 -34.98 4.26 -1.36
N ASN A 321 -34.70 5.14 -0.40
CA ASN A 321 -35.74 5.93 0.27
C ASN A 321 -36.34 7.03 -0.62
N ILE A 322 -35.56 7.60 -1.55
CA ILE A 322 -36.06 8.53 -2.56
C ILE A 322 -36.93 7.77 -3.56
N LEU A 323 -36.42 6.68 -4.14
CA LEU A 323 -37.15 5.84 -5.10
C LEU A 323 -38.37 5.15 -4.47
N GLY A 324 -38.31 4.80 -3.18
CA GLY A 324 -39.43 4.22 -2.44
C GLY A 324 -40.52 5.24 -2.09
N LYS A 325 -40.21 6.54 -2.04
CA LYS A 325 -41.21 7.62 -1.89
C LYS A 325 -41.89 7.98 -3.21
N ASP A 326 -41.32 7.60 -4.35
CA ASP A 326 -41.87 7.82 -5.69
C ASP A 326 -42.69 6.62 -6.24
N THR A 327 -43.16 5.71 -5.38
CA THR A 327 -44.02 4.58 -5.80
C THR A 327 -45.50 4.93 -6.00
N ASN A 328 -45.83 6.20 -6.28
CA ASN A 328 -47.16 6.62 -6.73
C ASN A 328 -47.21 7.08 -8.20
N ILE A 329 -46.18 6.83 -9.01
CA ILE A 329 -46.18 7.19 -10.45
C ILE A 329 -45.90 5.98 -11.34
N ILE A 330 -46.53 4.83 -11.11
CA ILE A 330 -46.76 3.82 -12.15
C ILE A 330 -48.08 3.11 -11.84
N ASN A 331 -49.21 3.73 -12.17
CA ASN A 331 -50.51 3.06 -12.24
C ASN A 331 -51.50 3.85 -13.11
N THR A 332 -51.10 4.20 -14.33
CA THR A 332 -52.04 4.59 -15.39
C THR A 332 -51.37 4.41 -16.75
N THR A 333 -51.43 3.19 -17.27
CA THR A 333 -51.53 2.91 -18.72
C THR A 333 -51.92 1.44 -18.89
N GLU A 334 -53.08 1.09 -18.34
CA GLU A 334 -53.95 0.09 -18.96
C GLU A 334 -55.09 0.86 -19.65
N LYS A 335 -55.40 0.44 -20.89
CA LYS A 335 -56.43 0.92 -21.82
C LYS A 335 -56.04 2.08 -22.75
N ALA A 336 -55.52 1.71 -23.91
CA ALA A 336 -56.16 1.97 -25.22
C ALA A 336 -55.67 0.91 -26.22
#